data_AF-A0A6N1B6R4-F1
#
_entry.id   AF-A0A6N1B6R4-F1
#
_cell.length_a   1.000
_cell.length_b   1.000
_cell.length_c   1.000
_cell.angle_alpha   90.00
_cell.angle_beta   90.00
_cell.angle_gamma   90.00
#
_symmetry.space_group_name_H-M   'P 1'
#
loop_
_entity.id
_entity.type
_entity.pdbx_description
1 polymer ?
#
loop_
_entity_poly.entity_id
_entity_poly.type
_entity_poly.pdbx_seq_one_letter_code
_entity_poly.pdbx_strand_id
1 'polypeptide(L)'
;MSVSKPMGKQFSRPAFGKARSQSSLSQGGVRPASRVNGTAQQKQAQWLARAADAERSGDAVEAELCRQYAEHFFRVSRGQE
;
A
#
# COMPACT_ATOMS: atom_id res chain seq x y z
N MET A 1 59.47 -3.25 14.82
CA MET A 1 58.84 -1.91 14.76
C MET A 1 57.93 -1.88 13.56
N SER A 2 56.60 -1.92 13.74
CA SER A 2 55.66 -1.90 12.61
C SER A 2 54.49 -0.97 12.92
N VAL A 3 54.29 -0.05 11.98
CA VAL A 3 53.52 1.20 12.07
C VAL A 3 52.01 0.97 11.96
N SER A 4 51.27 1.64 12.86
CA SER A 4 49.82 1.79 12.87
C SER A 4 49.31 2.54 11.63
N LYS A 5 48.24 2.06 11.01
CA LYS A 5 47.50 2.76 9.94
C LYS A 5 46.19 3.34 10.50
N PRO A 6 45.93 4.66 10.39
CA PRO A 6 44.65 5.23 10.79
C PRO A 6 43.63 5.07 9.65
N MET A 7 42.52 4.38 9.91
CA MET A 7 41.38 4.35 8.99
C MET A 7 40.61 5.66 9.05
N GLY A 8 40.39 6.23 7.86
CA GLY A 8 39.82 7.55 7.64
C GLY A 8 38.37 7.70 8.09
N LYS A 9 38.02 8.95 8.37
CA LYS A 9 36.73 9.47 8.79
C LYS A 9 35.65 9.13 7.75
N GLN A 10 34.63 8.38 8.15
CA GLN A 10 33.44 8.12 7.33
C GLN A 10 32.54 9.36 7.35
N PHE A 11 32.42 10.03 6.20
CA PHE A 11 31.41 11.07 5.99
C PHE A 11 30.07 10.40 5.68
N SER A 12 29.13 10.48 6.60
CA SER A 12 27.74 10.05 6.38
C SER A 12 27.06 11.03 5.42
N ARG A 13 26.69 10.57 4.22
CA ARG A 13 25.89 11.37 3.28
C ARG A 13 24.44 11.43 3.78
N PRO A 14 23.77 12.59 3.80
CA PRO A 14 22.37 12.67 4.17
C PRO A 14 21.49 12.04 3.07
N ALA A 15 20.62 11.11 3.48
CA ALA A 15 19.73 10.36 2.61
C ALA A 15 18.47 11.18 2.27
N PHE A 16 18.36 11.68 1.04
CA PHE A 16 17.08 12.11 0.47
C PHE A 16 16.43 10.95 -0.29
N GLY A 17 15.93 9.99 0.47
CA GLY A 17 15.01 8.98 -0.02
C GLY A 17 13.71 9.10 0.76
N LYS A 18 12.72 9.80 0.21
CA LYS A 18 11.33 9.69 0.66
C LYS A 18 10.87 8.26 0.39
N ALA A 19 11.14 7.36 1.32
CA ALA A 19 10.38 6.13 1.43
C ALA A 19 8.98 6.55 1.85
N ARG A 20 8.08 6.67 0.86
CA ARG A 20 6.63 6.69 1.12
C ARG A 20 6.31 5.32 1.69
N SER A 21 6.44 5.18 3.00
CA SER A 21 6.00 4.01 3.75
C SER A 21 4.55 3.78 3.38
N GLN A 22 4.28 2.74 2.58
CA GLN A 22 2.96 2.17 2.45
C GLN A 22 2.56 1.71 3.84
N SER A 23 1.67 2.48 4.46
CA SER A 23 0.99 2.11 5.69
C SER A 23 0.12 0.88 5.41
N SER A 24 0.69 -0.32 5.44
CA SER A 24 -0.07 -1.54 5.65
C SER A 24 -0.51 -1.53 7.11
N LEU A 25 -1.74 -1.05 7.35
CA LEU A 25 -2.37 -1.18 8.66
C LEU A 25 -2.41 -2.66 9.03
N SER A 26 -1.57 -2.99 9.99
CA SER A 26 -1.54 -4.26 10.69
C SER A 26 -2.72 -4.27 11.63
N GLN A 27 -3.79 -4.99 11.28
CA GLN A 27 -4.84 -5.35 12.24
C GLN A 27 -4.80 -6.86 12.48
N GLY A 28 -4.28 -7.21 13.65
CA GLY A 28 -4.20 -8.57 14.15
C GLY A 28 -5.58 -9.20 14.30
N GLY A 29 -5.70 -10.41 13.77
CA GLY A 29 -6.85 -11.30 13.85
C GLY A 29 -6.56 -12.45 12.91
N VAL A 30 -6.57 -13.68 13.42
CA VAL A 30 -6.20 -14.91 12.71
C VAL A 30 -6.98 -15.01 11.40
N ARG A 31 -6.37 -14.64 10.27
CA ARG A 31 -6.99 -14.72 8.93
C ARG A 31 -6.64 -16.06 8.29
N PRO A 32 -7.61 -16.91 7.94
CA PRO A 32 -7.33 -18.18 7.29
C PRO A 32 -6.89 -17.95 5.84
N ALA A 33 -5.86 -18.70 5.45
CA ALA A 33 -5.41 -19.01 4.08
C ALA A 33 -5.36 -17.84 3.09
N SER A 34 -4.13 -17.35 2.90
CA SER A 34 -3.64 -16.68 1.70
C SER A 34 -4.32 -17.13 0.39
N ARG A 35 -5.19 -16.29 -0.16
CA ARG A 35 -5.21 -16.08 -1.61
C ARG A 35 -4.54 -14.75 -1.87
N VAL A 36 -3.30 -14.85 -2.28
CA VAL A 36 -2.48 -13.73 -2.75
C VAL A 36 -3.28 -13.03 -3.85
N ASN A 37 -3.84 -11.87 -3.53
CA ASN A 37 -4.81 -11.13 -4.36
C ASN A 37 -6.13 -11.89 -4.58
N GLY A 38 -7.15 -11.56 -3.79
CA GLY A 38 -8.52 -12.04 -4.03
C GLY A 38 -9.00 -11.82 -5.47
N THR A 39 -10.07 -12.53 -5.86
CA THR A 39 -10.68 -12.41 -7.20
C THR A 39 -11.01 -10.95 -7.53
N ALA A 40 -11.11 -10.60 -8.81
CA ALA A 40 -11.47 -9.23 -9.22
C ALA A 40 -12.77 -8.75 -8.54
N GLN A 41 -13.76 -9.63 -8.36
CA GLN A 41 -14.98 -9.35 -7.60
C GLN A 41 -14.71 -9.07 -6.11
N GLN A 42 -13.81 -9.81 -5.48
CA GLN A 42 -13.40 -9.55 -4.09
C GLN A 42 -12.68 -8.21 -3.96
N LYS A 43 -11.83 -7.84 -4.93
CA LYS A 43 -11.16 -6.54 -4.97
C LYS A 43 -12.17 -5.41 -5.19
N GLN A 44 -13.12 -5.57 -6.10
CA GLN A 44 -14.22 -4.62 -6.29
C GLN A 44 -14.94 -4.37 -4.96
N ALA A 45 -15.36 -5.43 -4.26
CA ALA A 45 -16.05 -5.31 -2.97
C ALA A 45 -15.18 -4.64 -1.89
N GLN A 46 -13.87 -4.93 -1.86
CA GLN A 46 -12.93 -4.28 -0.96
C GLN A 46 -12.85 -2.77 -1.19
N TRP A 47 -12.75 -2.34 -2.45
CA TRP A 47 -12.69 -0.92 -2.78
C TRP A 47 -14.00 -0.18 -2.49
N LEU A 48 -15.15 -0.84 -2.66
CA LEU A 48 -16.44 -0.27 -2.26
C LEU A 48 -16.55 -0.10 -0.73
N ALA A 49 -16.07 -1.07 0.06
CA ALA A 49 -16.03 -0.94 1.51
C ALA A 49 -15.16 0.26 1.93
N ARG A 50 -13.98 0.40 1.32
CA ARG A 50 -13.09 1.54 1.58
C ARG A 50 -13.69 2.89 1.18
N ALA A 51 -14.46 2.95 0.09
CA ALA A 51 -15.18 4.16 -0.30
C ALA A 51 -16.21 4.58 0.77
N ALA A 52 -16.97 3.62 1.31
CA ALA A 52 -17.91 3.88 2.39
C ALA A 52 -17.22 4.33 3.70
N ASP A 53 -16.02 3.82 3.99
CA ASP A 53 -15.21 4.30 5.11
C ASP A 53 -14.76 5.75 4.90
N ALA A 54 -14.25 6.07 3.70
CA ALA A 54 -13.81 7.42 3.34
C ALA A 54 -14.96 8.44 3.41
N GLU A 55 -16.15 8.08 2.92
CA GLU A 55 -17.38 8.88 3.02
C GLU A 55 -17.72 9.19 4.48
N ARG A 56 -17.67 8.18 5.37
CA ARG A 56 -17.95 8.37 6.80
C ARG A 56 -16.93 9.27 7.49
N SER A 57 -15.68 9.27 7.04
CA SER A 57 -14.64 10.18 7.54
C SER A 57 -14.68 11.58 6.91
N GLY A 58 -15.56 11.82 5.92
CA GLY A 58 -15.65 13.10 5.21
C GLY A 58 -14.56 13.34 4.16
N ASP A 59 -13.82 12.31 3.76
CA ASP A 59 -12.80 12.40 2.70
C ASP A 59 -13.41 12.05 1.34
N ALA A 60 -14.00 13.06 0.70
CA ALA A 60 -14.68 12.90 -0.58
C ALA A 60 -13.72 12.53 -1.74
N VAL A 61 -12.46 12.95 -1.67
CA VAL A 61 -11.46 12.67 -2.72
C VAL A 61 -11.04 11.20 -2.66
N GLU A 62 -10.74 10.71 -1.46
CA GLU A 62 -10.41 9.29 -1.26
C GLU A 62 -11.61 8.39 -1.59
N ALA A 63 -12.84 8.82 -1.25
CA ALA A 63 -14.05 8.10 -1.61
C ALA A 63 -14.18 7.92 -3.14
N GLU A 64 -13.98 9.00 -3.91
CA GLU A 64 -14.06 8.95 -5.37
C GLU A 64 -12.93 8.09 -5.98
N LEU A 65 -11.70 8.22 -5.48
CA LEU A 65 -10.59 7.38 -5.91
C LEU A 65 -10.90 5.89 -5.69
N CYS A 66 -11.48 5.54 -4.55
CA CYS A 66 -11.88 4.17 -4.25
C CYS A 66 -12.97 3.66 -5.21
N ARG A 67 -13.93 4.50 -5.60
CA ARG A 67 -14.96 4.14 -6.60
C ARG A 67 -14.35 3.86 -7.97
N GLN A 68 -13.38 4.66 -8.42
CA GLN A 68 -12.67 4.43 -9.67
C GLN A 68 -11.92 3.08 -9.67
N TYR A 69 -11.27 2.74 -8.55
CA TYR A 69 -10.64 1.42 -8.39
C TYR A 69 -11.67 0.28 -8.39
N ALA A 70 -12.81 0.44 -7.71
CA ALA A 70 -13.87 -0.54 -7.74
C ALA A 70 -14.41 -0.76 -9.17
N GLU A 71 -14.58 0.32 -9.94
CA GLU A 71 -15.02 0.26 -11.33
C GLU A 71 -14.01 -0.45 -12.23
N HIS A 72 -12.70 -0.20 -12.04
CA HIS A 72 -11.67 -0.94 -12.76
C HIS A 72 -11.78 -2.44 -12.49
N PHE A 73 -11.86 -2.87 -11.23
CA PHE A 73 -11.98 -4.30 -10.93
C PHE A 73 -13.31 -4.91 -11.37
N PHE A 74 -14.37 -4.12 -11.47
CA PHE A 74 -15.61 -4.55 -12.11
C PHE A 74 -15.39 -4.85 -13.60
N ARG A 75 -14.72 -3.95 -14.35
CA ARG A 75 -14.36 -4.20 -15.76
C ARG A 75 -13.47 -5.43 -15.91
N VAL A 76 -12.46 -5.58 -15.07
CA VAL A 76 -11.57 -6.77 -15.04
C VAL A 76 -12.36 -8.05 -14.76
N SER A 77 -13.32 -8.03 -13.82
CA SER A 77 -14.14 -9.20 -13.51
C SER A 77 -15.03 -9.66 -14.66
N ARG A 78 -15.25 -8.79 -15.66
CA ARG A 78 -16.01 -9.06 -16.88
C ARG A 78 -15.14 -9.26 -18.12
N GLY A 79 -13.81 -9.31 -17.96
CA GLY A 79 -12.86 -9.50 -19.06
C GLY A 79 -12.78 -8.31 -20.02
N GLN A 80 -13.00 -7.09 -19.52
CA GLN A 80 -13.00 -5.84 -20.31
C GLN A 80 -11.72 -5.01 -20.07
N GLU A 81 -10.58 -5.67 -19.88
CA GLU A 81 -9.25 -5.03 -19.72
C GLU A 81 -8.33 -5.39 -20.89
#